data_AF-A0A1I0GH43-F1
#
_entry.id   AF-A0A1I0GH43-F1
#
_cell.length_a   1.000
_cell.length_b   1.000
_cell.length_c   1.000
_cell.angle_alpha   90.00
_cell.angle_beta   90.00
_cell.angle_gamma   90.00
#
_symmetry.space_group_name_H-M   'P 1'
#
loop_
_entity.id
_entity.type
_entity.pdbx_description
1 polymer ?
#
loop_
_entity_poly.entity_id
_entity_poly.type
_entity_poly.pdbx_seq_one_letter_code
_entity_poly.pdbx_strand_id
1 'polypeptide(L)'
;MANANSTLSSDAAIRLLTYAGCRCNYYRGTETDLVEAGIVKSEWLPGLHGNTKTCTRIGLVEGEMKLLPCGVLATRFQKNNGIIHIFKASKSTFRVEVRKPQEEIDREEAREIEERKRQNLRDKVERMHAEKKRALEKAPKNPGDFLKDRSWKVKDFSEIVHNLFRRAENGFHYAPEVVEEAQDLIADLVSLAANGRVCFDPIRQKYFLDDIEEKAEKAHPEFSAFMKATLAVGKAAL
;
A
#
# COMPACT_ATOMS: atom_id res chain seq x y z
N MET A 1 27.62 41.09 -15.90
CA MET A 1 27.80 39.67 -16.24
C MET A 1 26.60 38.91 -15.69
N ALA A 2 25.69 38.47 -16.57
CA ALA A 2 24.46 37.80 -16.20
C ALA A 2 24.60 36.30 -16.49
N ASN A 3 24.41 35.47 -15.46
CA ASN A 3 24.39 34.01 -15.59
C ASN A 3 23.14 33.57 -16.34
N ALA A 4 23.34 32.84 -17.44
CA ALA A 4 22.29 32.22 -18.24
C ALA A 4 21.72 30.98 -17.52
N ASN A 5 21.07 31.19 -16.38
CA ASN A 5 20.08 30.25 -15.87
C ASN A 5 18.73 30.68 -16.47
N SER A 6 18.51 30.36 -17.74
CA SER A 6 17.20 30.51 -18.36
C SER A 6 16.27 29.47 -17.75
N THR A 7 15.47 29.90 -16.79
CA THR A 7 14.28 29.18 -16.34
C THR A 7 13.47 28.79 -17.58
N LEU A 8 13.25 27.49 -17.78
CA LEU A 8 12.33 26.98 -18.80
C LEU A 8 11.03 27.81 -18.75
N SER A 9 10.60 28.38 -19.86
CA SER A 9 9.24 28.92 -19.94
C SER A 9 8.30 27.72 -19.91
N SER A 10 7.79 27.38 -18.72
CA SER A 10 7.16 26.10 -18.40
C SER A 10 6.08 25.70 -19.41
N ASP A 11 5.33 26.67 -19.94
CA ASP A 11 4.21 26.42 -20.82
C ASP A 11 4.62 25.91 -22.20
N ALA A 12 5.73 26.41 -22.75
CA ALA A 12 6.22 25.97 -24.07
C ALA A 12 6.75 24.53 -24.00
N ALA A 13 7.53 24.21 -22.95
CA ALA A 13 8.05 22.87 -22.76
C ALA A 13 6.94 21.84 -22.45
N ILE A 14 5.91 22.22 -21.68
CA ILE A 14 4.74 21.37 -21.42
C ILE A 14 3.97 21.06 -22.71
N ARG A 15 3.78 22.05 -23.60
CA ARG A 15 3.10 21.82 -24.90
C ARG A 15 3.82 20.83 -25.80
N LEU A 16 5.15 20.80 -25.74
CA LEU A 16 5.99 19.90 -26.55
C LEU A 16 6.17 18.53 -25.90
N LEU A 17 5.80 18.37 -24.62
CA LEU A 17 5.90 17.12 -23.88
C LEU A 17 4.86 16.13 -24.40
N THR A 18 5.35 15.02 -24.94
CA THR A 18 4.51 13.93 -25.46
C THR A 18 4.29 12.83 -24.43
N TYR A 19 5.25 12.60 -23.53
CA TYR A 19 5.17 11.60 -22.47
C TYR A 19 6.17 11.91 -21.37
N ALA A 20 5.73 11.92 -20.11
CA ALA A 20 6.59 11.93 -18.94
C ALA A 20 6.62 10.51 -18.35
N GLY A 21 7.75 9.81 -18.55
CA GLY A 21 7.99 8.51 -17.96
C GLY A 21 8.74 8.61 -16.64
N CYS A 22 8.80 7.49 -15.90
CA CYS A 22 9.49 7.40 -14.62
C CYS A 22 11.01 7.68 -14.70
N ARG A 23 11.61 7.62 -15.90
CA ARG A 23 13.05 7.84 -16.10
C ARG A 23 13.38 8.88 -17.16
N CYS A 24 12.45 9.19 -18.06
CA CYS A 24 12.70 10.10 -19.19
C CYS A 24 11.45 10.90 -19.50
N ASN A 25 11.66 12.17 -19.87
CA ASN A 25 10.66 13.01 -20.51
C ASN A 25 10.90 13.02 -22.02
N TYR A 26 9.83 12.89 -22.79
CA TYR A 26 9.88 12.84 -24.25
C TYR A 26 9.19 14.06 -24.84
N TYR A 27 9.91 14.80 -25.65
CA TYR A 27 9.41 15.98 -26.34
C TYR A 27 9.42 15.78 -27.84
N ARG A 28 8.52 16.47 -28.54
CA ARG A 28 8.47 16.46 -30.00
C ARG A 28 8.07 17.83 -30.51
N GLY A 29 8.82 18.35 -31.48
CA GLY A 29 8.58 19.67 -32.05
C GLY A 29 9.48 19.97 -33.24
N THR A 30 9.35 21.19 -33.78
CA THR A 30 10.32 21.72 -34.74
C THR A 30 11.58 22.20 -34.02
N GLU A 31 12.62 22.53 -34.78
CA GLU A 31 13.83 23.15 -34.22
C GLU A 31 13.49 24.42 -33.42
N THR A 32 12.73 25.33 -34.03
CA THR A 32 12.34 26.59 -33.41
C THR A 32 11.61 26.36 -32.09
N ASP A 33 10.60 25.48 -32.07
CA ASP A 33 9.83 25.21 -30.86
C ASP A 33 10.70 24.66 -29.73
N LEU A 34 11.59 23.70 -30.04
CA LEU A 34 12.42 23.02 -29.04
C LEU A 34 13.53 23.93 -28.49
N VAL A 35 14.05 24.83 -29.32
CA VAL A 35 15.07 25.82 -28.92
C VAL A 35 14.43 26.94 -28.11
N GLU A 36 13.29 27.48 -28.54
CA GLU A 36 12.55 28.52 -27.81
C GLU A 36 12.04 28.00 -26.45
N ALA A 37 11.62 26.73 -26.39
CA ALA A 37 11.26 26.08 -25.14
C ALA A 37 12.47 25.78 -24.23
N GLY A 38 13.71 26.02 -24.68
CA GLY A 38 14.93 25.77 -23.93
C GLY A 38 15.25 24.28 -23.70
N ILE A 39 14.64 23.38 -24.48
CA ILE A 39 14.84 21.92 -24.34
C ILE A 39 16.16 21.50 -24.99
N VAL A 40 16.53 22.14 -26.11
CA VAL A 40 17.76 21.87 -26.87
C VAL A 40 18.39 23.16 -27.37
N LYS A 41 19.64 23.08 -27.83
CA LYS A 41 20.28 24.15 -28.61
C LYS A 41 20.33 23.77 -30.09
N SER A 42 20.33 24.76 -30.98
CA SER A 42 20.35 24.52 -32.44
C SER A 42 21.57 23.71 -32.86
N GLU A 43 22.74 24.00 -32.27
CA GLU A 43 23.98 23.28 -32.55
C GLU A 43 23.95 21.80 -32.11
N TRP A 44 22.99 21.38 -31.28
CA TRP A 44 22.85 19.99 -30.85
C TRP A 44 22.06 19.13 -31.84
N LEU A 45 21.39 19.73 -32.82
CA LEU A 45 20.44 19.01 -33.67
C LEU A 45 21.14 18.13 -34.72
N PRO A 46 20.61 16.92 -34.98
CA PRO A 46 21.16 16.01 -35.98
C PRO A 46 20.98 16.55 -37.41
N GLY A 47 22.01 16.35 -38.24
CA GLY A 47 22.04 16.76 -39.63
C GLY A 47 22.29 18.25 -39.86
N LEU A 48 22.63 19.00 -38.81
CA LEU A 48 23.07 20.39 -38.83
C LEU A 48 24.48 20.50 -38.25
N HIS A 49 25.21 21.57 -38.59
CA HIS A 49 26.53 21.89 -38.00
C HIS A 49 27.58 20.77 -38.02
N GLY A 50 27.54 19.88 -39.01
CA GLY A 50 28.46 18.73 -39.12
C GLY A 50 28.11 17.55 -38.21
N ASN A 51 26.98 17.60 -37.51
CA ASN A 51 26.49 16.51 -36.67
C ASN A 51 26.04 15.30 -37.49
N THR A 52 25.96 14.16 -36.81
CA THR A 52 25.35 12.93 -37.31
C THR A 52 23.97 13.17 -37.91
N LYS A 53 23.70 12.55 -39.07
CA LYS A 53 22.50 12.84 -39.89
C LYS A 53 21.16 12.57 -39.18
N THR A 54 21.12 11.57 -38.31
CA THR A 54 19.85 11.00 -37.80
C THR A 54 19.67 11.14 -36.31
N CYS A 55 20.74 11.11 -35.50
CA CYS A 55 20.63 11.22 -34.05
C CYS A 55 21.89 11.80 -33.41
N THR A 56 21.71 12.64 -32.40
CA THR A 56 22.78 13.19 -31.56
C THR A 56 22.53 12.86 -30.09
N ARG A 57 23.60 12.92 -29.29
CA ARG A 57 23.57 12.66 -27.85
C ARG A 57 24.29 13.79 -27.14
N ILE A 58 23.72 14.24 -26.04
CA ILE A 58 24.25 15.34 -25.24
C ILE A 58 24.38 14.84 -23.81
N GLY A 59 25.55 15.04 -23.23
CA GLY A 59 25.83 14.64 -21.86
C GLY A 59 26.75 15.64 -21.19
N LEU A 60 26.83 15.53 -19.87
CA LEU A 60 27.67 16.39 -19.04
C LEU A 60 29.15 16.07 -19.29
N VAL A 61 29.91 17.08 -19.72
CA VAL A 61 31.36 17.05 -19.94
C VAL A 61 31.93 18.33 -19.35
N GLU A 62 32.83 18.21 -18.37
CA GLU A 62 33.47 19.36 -17.69
C GLU A 62 32.46 20.35 -17.08
N GLY A 63 31.31 19.86 -16.61
CA GLY A 63 30.27 20.69 -15.99
C GLY A 63 29.29 21.33 -16.99
N GLU A 64 29.45 21.11 -18.29
CA GLU A 64 28.56 21.64 -19.33
C GLU A 64 27.92 20.52 -20.17
N MET A 65 26.70 20.75 -20.63
CA MET A 65 26.01 19.84 -21.56
C MET A 65 26.60 20.02 -22.97
N LYS A 66 27.33 19.00 -23.44
CA LYS A 66 28.03 19.01 -24.74
C LYS A 66 27.64 17.79 -25.58
N LEU A 67 27.77 17.94 -26.90
CA LEU A 67 27.61 16.83 -27.84
C LEU A 67 28.63 15.73 -27.53
N LEU A 68 28.13 14.51 -27.37
CA LEU A 68 28.96 13.33 -27.19
C LEU A 68 29.42 12.82 -28.56
N PRO A 69 30.69 12.38 -28.69
CA PRO A 69 31.18 11.81 -29.93
C PRO A 69 30.32 10.64 -30.43
N CYS A 70 30.13 10.57 -31.75
CA CYS A 70 29.41 9.47 -32.37
C CYS A 70 30.13 8.14 -32.08
N GLY A 71 29.39 7.10 -31.72
CA GLY A 71 29.94 5.76 -31.40
C GLY A 71 30.41 5.58 -29.95
N VAL A 72 30.63 6.65 -29.18
CA VAL A 72 31.06 6.54 -27.78
C VAL A 72 29.85 6.30 -26.87
N LEU A 73 29.87 5.27 -26.02
CA LEU A 73 28.79 5.06 -25.06
C LEU A 73 28.85 6.11 -23.94
N ALA A 74 27.70 6.64 -23.56
CA ALA A 74 27.64 7.56 -22.43
C ALA A 74 28.03 6.86 -21.12
N THR A 75 28.82 7.55 -20.30
CA THR A 75 29.25 7.05 -19.00
C THR A 75 28.07 6.94 -18.04
N ARG A 76 28.24 6.18 -16.96
CA ARG A 76 27.22 6.09 -15.90
C ARG A 76 26.92 7.47 -15.29
N PHE A 77 27.95 8.29 -15.11
CA PHE A 77 27.81 9.66 -14.63
C PHE A 77 26.92 10.49 -15.56
N GLN A 78 27.18 10.45 -16.88
CA GLN A 78 26.35 11.17 -17.86
C GLN A 78 24.91 10.68 -17.88
N LYS A 79 24.68 9.36 -17.79
CA LYS A 79 23.33 8.78 -17.71
C LYS A 79 22.57 9.23 -16.47
N ASN A 80 23.25 9.33 -15.33
CA ASN A 80 22.64 9.70 -14.06
C ASN A 80 22.39 11.21 -13.91
N ASN A 81 23.02 12.04 -14.75
CA ASN A 81 22.92 13.51 -14.70
C ASN A 81 22.19 14.09 -15.93
N GLY A 82 21.20 13.36 -16.44
CA GLY A 82 20.27 13.90 -17.43
C GLY A 82 20.78 13.93 -18.88
N ILE A 83 21.32 12.81 -19.36
CA ILE A 83 21.64 12.63 -20.78
C ILE A 83 20.42 12.95 -21.67
N ILE A 84 20.67 13.62 -22.79
CA ILE A 84 19.66 13.95 -23.80
C ILE A 84 19.97 13.18 -25.09
N HIS A 85 18.96 12.52 -25.64
CA HIS A 85 19.00 11.95 -26.99
C HIS A 85 18.09 12.76 -27.90
N ILE A 86 18.62 13.17 -29.06
CA ILE A 86 17.83 13.87 -30.07
C ILE A 86 17.82 13.04 -31.35
N PHE A 87 16.64 12.78 -31.87
CA PHE A 87 16.42 12.03 -33.09
C PHE A 87 15.74 12.91 -34.12
N LYS A 88 16.22 12.83 -35.36
CA LYS A 88 15.55 13.42 -36.52
C LYS A 88 14.37 12.54 -36.91
N ALA A 89 13.15 12.99 -36.65
CA ALA A 89 11.94 12.26 -36.99
C ALA A 89 11.50 12.52 -38.44
N SER A 90 11.73 13.74 -38.94
CA SER A 90 11.44 14.15 -40.31
C SER A 90 12.43 15.25 -40.76
N LYS A 91 12.21 15.88 -41.93
CA LYS A 91 13.04 17.02 -42.36
C LYS A 91 12.97 18.21 -41.40
N SER A 92 11.83 18.42 -40.74
CA SER A 92 11.55 19.60 -39.90
C SER A 92 11.18 19.26 -38.45
N THR A 93 11.08 17.97 -38.09
CA THR A 93 10.62 17.54 -36.76
C THR A 93 11.66 16.69 -36.07
N PHE A 94 11.82 16.92 -34.77
CA PHE A 94 12.73 16.20 -33.90
C PHE A 94 11.99 15.56 -32.72
N ARG A 95 12.52 14.44 -32.25
CA ARG A 95 12.12 13.79 -31.01
C ARG A 95 13.27 13.92 -30.03
N VAL A 96 12.98 14.43 -28.84
CA VAL A 96 13.97 14.61 -27.78
C VAL A 96 13.59 13.72 -26.61
N GLU A 97 14.52 12.93 -26.12
CA GLU A 97 14.41 12.17 -24.89
C GLU A 97 15.38 12.77 -23.88
N VAL A 98 14.86 13.34 -22.80
CA VAL A 98 15.63 13.90 -21.69
C VAL A 98 15.52 12.93 -20.53
N ARG A 99 16.62 12.30 -20.14
CA ARG A 99 16.66 11.46 -18.96
C ARG A 99 16.52 12.32 -17.72
N LYS A 100 15.71 11.89 -16.74
CA LYS A 100 15.66 12.54 -15.43
C LYS A 100 16.96 12.27 -14.67
N PRO A 101 17.50 13.24 -13.92
CA PRO A 101 18.59 13.00 -12.99
C PRO A 101 18.22 11.92 -11.97
N GLN A 102 19.19 11.11 -11.55
CA GLN A 102 18.93 10.02 -10.59
C GLN A 102 18.33 10.55 -9.28
N GLU A 103 18.76 11.71 -8.80
CA GLU A 103 18.22 12.34 -7.60
C GLU A 103 16.74 12.76 -7.74
N GLU A 104 16.28 13.12 -8.94
CA GLU A 104 14.86 13.39 -9.19
C GLU A 104 14.04 12.09 -9.13
N ILE A 105 14.55 11.04 -9.76
CA ILE A 105 13.95 9.69 -9.74
C ILE A 105 13.84 9.19 -8.29
N ASP A 106 14.93 9.25 -7.52
CA ASP A 106 14.97 8.78 -6.14
C ASP A 106 13.98 9.55 -5.24
N ARG A 107 13.84 10.87 -5.46
CA ARG A 107 12.87 11.69 -4.72
C ARG A 107 11.42 11.37 -5.06
N GLU A 108 11.11 11.13 -6.34
CA GLU A 108 9.77 10.71 -6.77
C GLU A 108 9.44 9.32 -6.19
N GLU A 109 10.37 8.36 -6.29
CA GLU A 109 10.19 7.01 -5.74
C GLU A 109 10.00 7.03 -4.21
N ALA A 110 10.77 7.84 -3.48
CA ALA A 110 10.62 7.98 -2.03
C ALA A 110 9.22 8.51 -1.63
N ARG A 111 8.69 9.50 -2.36
CA ARG A 111 7.34 10.04 -2.13
C ARG A 111 6.27 8.99 -2.41
N GLU A 112 6.39 8.26 -3.51
CA GLU A 112 5.44 7.18 -3.83
C GLU A 112 5.45 6.07 -2.78
N ILE A 113 6.61 5.71 -2.24
CA ILE A 113 6.75 4.71 -1.18
C ILE A 113 6.07 5.22 0.09
N GLU A 114 6.29 6.47 0.47
CA GLU A 114 5.67 7.09 1.64
C GLU A 114 4.14 7.16 1.50
N GLU A 115 3.64 7.57 0.34
CA GLU A 115 2.21 7.63 0.05
C GLU A 115 1.56 6.25 0.08
N ARG A 116 2.21 5.23 -0.51
CA ARG A 116 1.77 3.83 -0.41
C ARG A 116 1.73 3.34 1.02
N LYS A 117 2.74 3.65 1.83
CA LYS A 117 2.76 3.30 3.27
C LYS A 117 1.58 3.95 3.99
N ARG A 118 1.32 5.22 3.73
CA ARG A 118 0.19 5.96 4.33
C ARG A 118 -1.16 5.37 3.92
N GLN A 119 -1.32 4.99 2.65
CA GLN A 119 -2.56 4.39 2.16
C GLN A 119 -2.78 2.99 2.75
N ASN A 120 -1.76 2.13 2.76
CA ASN A 120 -1.85 0.81 3.38
C ASN A 120 -2.23 0.88 4.87
N LEU A 121 -1.71 1.89 5.57
CA LEU A 121 -2.02 2.14 6.97
C LEU A 121 -3.49 2.55 7.15
N ARG A 122 -4.00 3.45 6.30
CA ARG A 122 -5.42 3.83 6.28
C ARG A 122 -6.33 2.62 6.02
N ASP A 123 -6.05 1.85 4.98
CA ASP A 123 -6.85 0.68 4.61
C ASP A 123 -6.86 -0.38 5.74
N LYS A 124 -5.71 -0.57 6.41
CA LYS A 124 -5.61 -1.47 7.56
C LYS A 124 -6.48 -0.97 8.72
N VAL A 125 -6.44 0.33 9.03
CA VAL A 125 -7.27 0.93 10.09
C VAL A 125 -8.76 0.80 9.76
N GLU A 126 -9.16 1.10 8.53
CA GLU A 126 -10.56 0.96 8.10
C GLU A 126 -11.06 -0.48 8.18
N ARG A 127 -10.23 -1.45 7.76
CA ARG A 127 -10.57 -2.87 7.87
C ARG A 127 -10.76 -3.29 9.32
N MET A 128 -9.84 -2.93 10.21
CA MET A 128 -9.95 -3.23 11.63
C MET A 128 -11.17 -2.58 12.28
N HIS A 129 -11.49 -1.34 11.89
CA HIS A 129 -12.69 -0.66 12.33
C HIS A 129 -13.96 -1.38 11.87
N ALA A 130 -14.03 -1.78 10.59
CA ALA A 130 -15.17 -2.53 10.06
C ALA A 130 -15.34 -3.90 10.74
N GLU A 131 -14.25 -4.62 10.99
CA GLU A 131 -14.27 -5.90 11.72
C GLU A 131 -14.79 -5.72 13.15
N LYS A 132 -14.33 -4.69 13.87
CA LYS A 132 -14.80 -4.39 15.23
C LYS A 132 -16.27 -3.97 15.26
N LYS A 133 -16.68 -3.08 14.36
CA LYS A 133 -18.09 -2.67 14.24
C LYS A 133 -18.98 -3.89 14.01
N ARG A 134 -18.58 -4.79 13.09
CA ARG A 134 -19.29 -6.05 12.85
C ARG A 134 -19.30 -6.95 14.09
N ALA A 135 -18.21 -7.05 14.84
CA ALA A 135 -18.15 -7.85 16.06
C ALA A 135 -19.10 -7.31 17.15
N LEU A 136 -19.16 -5.97 17.32
CA LEU A 136 -20.08 -5.32 18.25
C LEU A 136 -21.54 -5.44 17.80
N GLU A 137 -21.82 -5.29 16.50
CA GLU A 137 -23.16 -5.46 15.94
C GLU A 137 -23.70 -6.89 16.08
N LYS A 138 -22.81 -7.89 15.96
CA LYS A 138 -23.14 -9.31 16.13
C LYS A 138 -23.18 -9.75 17.59
N ALA A 139 -22.59 -8.99 18.51
CA ALA A 139 -22.57 -9.38 19.91
C ALA A 139 -24.01 -9.46 20.46
N PRO A 140 -24.34 -10.52 21.21
CA PRO A 140 -25.68 -10.68 21.76
C PRO A 140 -26.01 -9.55 22.72
N LYS A 141 -27.14 -8.86 22.48
CA LYS A 141 -27.56 -7.66 23.25
C LYS A 141 -28.49 -7.99 24.41
N ASN A 142 -29.08 -9.18 24.39
CA ASN A 142 -29.93 -9.68 25.44
C ASN A 142 -29.74 -11.21 25.60
N PRO A 143 -30.22 -11.82 26.71
CA PRO A 143 -30.08 -13.26 26.94
C PRO A 143 -30.71 -14.13 25.85
N GLY A 144 -31.79 -13.67 25.20
CA GLY A 144 -32.43 -14.38 24.09
C GLY A 144 -31.56 -14.43 22.84
N ASP A 145 -30.86 -13.33 22.53
CA ASP A 145 -29.89 -13.28 21.43
C ASP A 145 -28.70 -14.19 21.71
N PHE A 146 -28.21 -14.25 22.95
CA PHE A 146 -27.11 -15.13 23.35
C PHE A 146 -27.45 -16.61 23.12
N LEU A 147 -28.67 -17.04 23.47
CA LEU A 147 -29.13 -18.41 23.24
C LEU A 147 -29.30 -18.72 21.74
N LYS A 148 -29.71 -17.74 20.94
CA LYS A 148 -29.92 -17.87 19.48
C LYS A 148 -28.65 -17.86 18.65
N ASP A 149 -27.65 -17.04 19.03
CA ASP A 149 -26.39 -16.86 18.28
C ASP A 149 -25.51 -18.13 18.26
N ARG A 150 -25.99 -19.17 18.92
CA ARG A 150 -25.30 -20.43 19.08
C ARG A 150 -23.85 -20.31 19.55
N SER A 151 -23.59 -19.37 20.45
CA SER A 151 -22.33 -19.25 21.21
C SER A 151 -22.09 -20.41 22.20
N TRP A 152 -22.64 -21.60 21.92
CA TRP A 152 -22.39 -22.86 22.61
C TRP A 152 -21.00 -23.36 22.23
N LYS A 153 -19.97 -22.56 22.54
CA LYS A 153 -18.62 -23.10 22.64
C LYS A 153 -18.63 -24.38 23.47
N VAL A 154 -19.55 -24.51 24.43
CA VAL A 154 -19.85 -25.74 25.17
C VAL A 154 -20.04 -26.93 24.24
N LYS A 155 -20.88 -26.87 23.20
CA LYS A 155 -21.08 -28.01 22.28
C LYS A 155 -19.79 -28.39 21.56
N ASP A 156 -19.09 -27.41 20.99
CA ASP A 156 -17.85 -27.63 20.24
C ASP A 156 -16.73 -28.17 21.16
N PHE A 157 -16.59 -27.60 22.37
CA PHE A 157 -15.65 -28.08 23.38
C PHE A 157 -16.01 -29.47 23.90
N SER A 158 -17.30 -29.75 24.12
CA SER A 158 -17.78 -31.06 24.53
C SER A 158 -17.45 -32.11 23.47
N GLU A 159 -17.57 -31.81 22.19
CA GLU A 159 -17.17 -32.73 21.12
C GLU A 159 -15.66 -32.99 21.12
N ILE A 160 -14.83 -31.96 21.36
CA ILE A 160 -13.39 -32.12 21.54
C ILE A 160 -13.09 -33.04 22.74
N VAL A 161 -13.75 -32.81 23.88
CA VAL A 161 -13.57 -33.62 25.10
C VAL A 161 -14.01 -35.08 24.85
N HIS A 162 -15.15 -35.29 24.19
CA HIS A 162 -15.62 -36.63 23.85
C HIS A 162 -14.60 -37.39 22.98
N ASN A 163 -13.99 -36.69 22.01
CA ASN A 163 -12.97 -37.27 21.15
C ASN A 163 -11.70 -37.69 21.92
N LEU A 164 -11.38 -37.06 23.05
CA LEU A 164 -10.28 -37.49 23.92
C LEU A 164 -10.59 -38.83 24.59
N PHE A 165 -11.83 -39.08 25.01
CA PHE A 165 -12.23 -40.38 25.57
C PHE A 165 -12.20 -41.52 24.55
N ARG A 166 -12.43 -41.22 23.27
CA ARG A 166 -12.45 -42.22 22.18
C ARG A 166 -11.09 -42.47 21.55
N ARG A 167 -10.10 -41.62 21.82
CA ARG A 167 -8.75 -41.78 21.27
C ARG A 167 -8.02 -42.91 21.97
N ALA A 168 -7.38 -43.76 21.18
CA ALA A 168 -6.39 -44.68 21.67
C ALA A 168 -5.00 -44.01 21.60
N GLU A 169 -4.31 -43.91 22.73
CA GLU A 169 -2.95 -43.41 22.80
C GLU A 169 -2.00 -44.56 23.15
N ASN A 170 -1.09 -44.89 22.23
CA ASN A 170 -0.13 -45.98 22.39
C ASN A 170 -0.79 -47.34 22.76
N GLY A 171 -1.99 -47.61 22.23
CA GLY A 171 -2.74 -48.83 22.49
C GLY A 171 -3.59 -48.82 23.77
N PHE A 172 -3.46 -47.80 24.63
CA PHE A 172 -4.37 -47.58 25.76
C PHE A 172 -5.59 -46.79 25.29
N HIS A 173 -6.77 -47.22 25.73
CA HIS A 173 -8.03 -46.53 25.49
C HIS A 173 -8.93 -46.67 26.72
N TYR A 174 -9.88 -45.76 26.85
CA TYR A 174 -10.90 -45.88 27.89
C TYR A 174 -11.81 -47.10 27.62
N ALA A 175 -12.31 -47.69 28.71
CA ALA A 175 -13.27 -48.77 28.62
C ALA A 175 -14.58 -48.26 27.99
N PRO A 176 -15.33 -49.09 27.23
CA PRO A 176 -16.56 -48.65 26.56
C PRO A 176 -17.56 -47.98 27.49
N GLU A 177 -17.71 -48.49 28.71
CA GLU A 177 -18.65 -47.96 29.72
C GLU A 177 -18.28 -46.54 30.15
N VAL A 178 -16.98 -46.24 30.23
CA VAL A 178 -16.47 -44.89 30.57
C VAL A 178 -16.73 -43.91 29.42
N VAL A 179 -16.65 -44.38 28.17
CA VAL A 179 -16.94 -43.55 26.99
C VAL A 179 -18.44 -43.23 26.92
N GLU A 180 -19.30 -44.21 27.22
CA GLU A 180 -20.76 -44.02 27.27
C GLU A 180 -21.15 -43.03 28.38
N GLU A 181 -20.61 -43.19 29.59
CA GLU A 181 -20.87 -42.27 30.72
C GLU A 181 -20.41 -40.84 30.39
N ALA A 182 -19.26 -40.69 29.73
CA ALA A 182 -18.78 -39.39 29.26
C ALA A 182 -19.71 -38.77 28.21
N GLN A 183 -20.28 -39.58 27.31
CA GLN A 183 -21.24 -39.11 26.29
C GLN A 183 -22.53 -38.60 26.93
N ASP A 184 -23.06 -39.30 27.93
CA ASP A 184 -24.27 -38.92 28.65
C ASP A 184 -24.08 -37.62 29.43
N LEU A 185 -22.96 -37.48 30.16
CA LEU A 185 -22.61 -36.23 30.85
C LEU A 185 -22.48 -35.04 29.88
N ILE A 186 -21.92 -35.28 28.69
CA ILE A 186 -21.82 -34.27 27.64
C ILE A 186 -23.21 -33.86 27.13
N ALA A 187 -24.11 -34.82 26.91
CA ALA A 187 -25.49 -34.54 26.49
C ALA A 187 -26.22 -33.69 27.54
N ASP A 188 -26.05 -34.00 28.83
CA ASP A 188 -26.60 -33.21 29.94
C ASP A 188 -26.03 -31.79 29.97
N LEU A 189 -24.71 -31.62 29.80
CA LEU A 189 -24.07 -30.30 29.73
C LEU A 189 -24.58 -29.46 28.56
N VAL A 190 -24.77 -30.07 27.39
CA VAL A 190 -25.35 -29.40 26.21
C VAL A 190 -26.81 -29.01 26.48
N SER A 191 -27.59 -29.89 27.10
CA SER A 191 -28.99 -29.60 27.49
C SER A 191 -29.09 -28.47 28.52
N LEU A 192 -28.19 -28.45 29.51
CA LEU A 192 -28.09 -27.37 30.49
C LEU A 192 -27.70 -26.05 29.85
N ALA A 193 -26.78 -26.05 28.88
CA ALA A 193 -26.45 -24.86 28.11
C ALA A 193 -27.65 -24.36 27.26
N ALA A 194 -28.57 -25.26 26.88
CA ALA A 194 -29.73 -24.96 26.05
C ALA A 194 -30.87 -24.31 26.77
N ASN A 195 -31.17 -24.91 27.90
CA ASN A 195 -32.36 -24.62 28.67
C ASN A 195 -32.01 -23.82 29.93
N GLY A 196 -30.72 -23.57 30.14
CA GLY A 196 -30.18 -22.82 31.26
C GLY A 196 -30.59 -21.36 31.22
N ARG A 197 -30.74 -20.77 32.41
CA ARG A 197 -30.96 -19.33 32.57
C ARG A 197 -29.66 -18.59 32.31
N VAL A 198 -29.64 -17.73 31.29
CA VAL A 198 -28.53 -16.83 31.01
C VAL A 198 -28.83 -15.47 31.64
N CYS A 199 -27.91 -14.98 32.47
CA CYS A 199 -28.01 -13.65 33.07
C CYS A 199 -27.10 -12.68 32.31
N PHE A 200 -27.59 -11.46 32.10
CA PHE A 200 -26.76 -10.37 31.61
C PHE A 200 -26.00 -9.73 32.78
N ASP A 201 -24.67 -9.68 32.67
CA ASP A 201 -23.80 -9.05 33.66
C ASP A 201 -23.17 -7.79 33.04
N PRO A 202 -23.62 -6.59 33.42
CA PRO A 202 -23.12 -5.33 32.86
C PRO A 202 -21.65 -5.07 33.20
N ILE A 203 -21.15 -5.60 34.32
CA ILE A 203 -19.74 -5.45 34.71
C ILE A 203 -18.87 -6.31 33.79
N ARG A 204 -19.29 -7.55 33.50
CA ARG A 204 -18.59 -8.40 32.52
C ARG A 204 -18.66 -7.86 31.11
N GLN A 205 -19.78 -7.26 30.71
CA GLN A 205 -19.88 -6.59 29.43
C GLN A 205 -18.88 -5.43 29.34
N LYS A 206 -18.75 -4.64 30.40
CA LYS A 206 -17.76 -3.57 30.46
C LYS A 206 -16.33 -4.10 30.32
N TYR A 207 -15.96 -5.16 31.04
CA TYR A 207 -14.63 -5.79 30.88
C TYR A 207 -14.39 -6.33 29.46
N PHE A 208 -15.40 -6.90 28.81
CA PHE A 208 -15.29 -7.35 27.43
C PHE A 208 -15.03 -6.18 26.47
N LEU A 209 -15.73 -5.06 26.67
CA LEU A 209 -15.50 -3.85 25.90
C LEU A 209 -14.09 -3.30 26.17
N ASP A 210 -13.68 -3.20 27.44
CA ASP A 210 -12.35 -2.70 27.84
C ASP A 210 -11.21 -3.58 27.27
N ASP A 211 -11.35 -4.91 27.21
CA ASP A 211 -10.38 -5.82 26.57
C ASP A 211 -10.28 -5.59 25.04
N ILE A 212 -11.41 -5.26 24.39
CA ILE A 212 -11.40 -4.85 22.97
C ILE A 212 -10.67 -3.51 22.78
N GLU A 213 -10.79 -2.58 23.74
CA GLU A 213 -10.07 -1.30 23.75
C GLU A 213 -8.56 -1.51 23.98
N GLU A 214 -8.17 -2.24 25.02
CA GLU A 214 -6.77 -2.47 25.40
C GLU A 214 -5.98 -3.21 24.31
N LYS A 215 -6.57 -4.26 23.72
CA LYS A 215 -5.96 -4.97 22.58
C LYS A 215 -5.79 -4.05 21.37
N ALA A 216 -6.67 -3.06 21.18
CA ALA A 216 -6.54 -2.07 20.11
C ALA A 216 -5.33 -1.15 20.34
N GLU A 217 -5.23 -0.60 21.55
CA GLU A 217 -4.18 0.35 21.91
C GLU A 217 -2.80 -0.31 21.87
N LYS A 218 -2.68 -1.55 22.33
CA LYS A 218 -1.43 -2.32 22.26
C LYS A 218 -1.03 -2.68 20.84
N ALA A 219 -1.98 -3.04 19.98
CA ALA A 219 -1.67 -3.43 18.60
C ALA A 219 -1.37 -2.23 17.69
N HIS A 220 -1.97 -1.07 17.99
CA HIS A 220 -1.90 0.14 17.14
C HIS A 220 -1.75 1.43 17.96
N PRO A 221 -0.62 1.61 18.68
CA PRO A 221 -0.40 2.77 19.55
C PRO A 221 -0.42 4.11 18.79
N GLU A 222 -0.03 4.09 17.51
CA GLU A 222 0.05 5.27 16.64
C GLU A 222 -1.32 5.89 16.27
N PHE A 223 -2.45 5.19 16.51
CA PHE A 223 -3.80 5.63 16.12
C PHE A 223 -4.84 5.60 17.25
N SER A 224 -4.40 5.55 18.52
CA SER A 224 -5.25 5.49 19.72
C SER A 224 -6.31 6.61 19.78
N ALA A 225 -5.97 7.84 19.39
CA ALA A 225 -6.90 8.97 19.49
C ALA A 225 -8.12 8.86 18.54
N PHE A 226 -7.94 8.32 17.33
CA PHE A 226 -9.03 8.12 16.37
C PHE A 226 -9.92 6.93 16.78
N MET A 227 -9.32 5.85 17.28
CA MET A 227 -10.04 4.68 17.80
C MET A 227 -10.90 5.00 19.03
N LYS A 228 -10.42 5.89 19.92
CA LYS A 228 -11.17 6.38 21.10
C LYS A 228 -12.45 7.09 20.71
N ALA A 229 -12.43 7.90 19.65
CA ALA A 229 -13.61 8.61 19.17
C ALA A 229 -14.71 7.65 18.71
N THR A 230 -14.36 6.53 18.08
CA THR A 230 -15.33 5.53 17.63
C THR A 230 -15.91 4.69 18.77
N LEU A 231 -15.10 4.33 19.75
CA LEU A 231 -15.57 3.62 20.95
C LEU A 231 -16.54 4.48 21.77
N ALA A 232 -16.35 5.80 21.79
CA ALA A 232 -17.29 6.73 22.38
C ALA A 232 -18.65 6.74 21.64
N VAL A 233 -18.66 6.64 20.31
CA VAL A 233 -19.90 6.50 19.51
C VAL A 233 -20.60 5.16 19.78
N GLY A 234 -19.83 4.06 19.95
CA GLY A 234 -20.38 2.76 20.33
C GLY A 234 -20.96 2.73 21.75
N LYS A 235 -20.31 3.39 22.71
CA LYS A 235 -20.80 3.57 24.09
C LYS A 235 -22.08 4.43 24.15
N ALA A 236 -22.25 5.37 23.23
CA ALA A 236 -23.45 6.21 23.14
C ALA A 236 -24.64 5.56 22.43
N ALA A 237 -24.45 4.40 21.79
CA ALA A 237 -25.48 3.65 21.07
C ALA A 237 -26.04 2.45 21.87
N LEU A 238 -25.58 2.27 23.12
CA LEU A 238 -26.12 1.34 24.13
C LEU A 238 -27.06 2.10 25.08
#